data_AF-A0A510LC41-F1
#
_entry.id   AF-A0A510LC41-F1
#
_cell.length_a   1.000
_cell.length_b   1.000
_cell.length_c   1.000
_cell.angle_alpha   90.00
_cell.angle_beta   90.00
_cell.angle_gamma   90.00
#
_symmetry.space_group_name_H-M   'P 1'
#
loop_
_entity.id
_entity.type
_entity.pdbx_description
1 polymer ?
#
loop_
_entity_poly.entity_id
_entity_poly.type
_entity_poly.pdbx_seq_one_letter_code
_entity_poly.pdbx_strand_id
1 'polypeptide(L)'
;MKNIKGVFLLLLFFCFLTGCGKETVRVAPKKLGYTRKKQTKYREQDEKKVNVYLKKLSEVGSDSEIIYIDETGFDEYYYREYSWSKRGNVY
;
A
#
# COMPACT_ATOMS: atom_id res chain seq x y z
N MET A 1 8.77 12.08 7.06
CA MET A 1 7.79 10.98 7.27
C MET A 1 8.36 9.97 8.25
N LYS A 2 7.65 9.67 9.36
CA LYS A 2 8.12 8.69 10.35
C LYS A 2 8.07 7.27 9.75
N ASN A 3 9.09 6.44 9.95
CA ASN A 3 9.18 5.08 9.39
C ASN A 3 8.24 4.12 10.15
N ILE A 4 6.96 4.10 9.75
CA ILE A 4 5.89 3.31 10.38
C ILE A 4 6.18 1.81 10.34
N LYS A 5 6.85 1.30 9.30
CA LYS A 5 7.22 -0.11 9.17
C LYS A 5 8.23 -0.52 10.25
N GLY A 6 9.23 0.31 10.51
CA GLY A 6 10.22 0.09 11.56
C GLY A 6 9.63 0.14 12.97
N VAL A 7 8.73 1.10 13.23
CA VAL A 7 8.04 1.22 14.54
C VAL A 7 7.14 0.02 14.80
N PHE A 8 6.42 -0.47 13.79
CA PHE A 8 5.57 -1.65 13.93
C PHE A 8 6.38 -2.93 14.15
N LEU A 9 7.50 -3.10 13.44
CA LEU A 9 8.40 -4.25 13.60
C LEU A 9 9.04 -4.27 15.00
N LEU A 10 9.46 -3.10 15.51
CA LEU A 10 9.99 -2.96 16.85
C LEU A 10 8.96 -3.29 17.93
N LEU A 11 7.72 -2.82 17.78
CA LEU A 11 6.62 -3.13 18.70
C LEU A 11 6.26 -4.62 18.68
N LEU A 12 6.28 -5.27 17.51
CA LEU A 12 6.09 -6.71 17.39
C LEU A 12 7.22 -7.49 18.07
N PHE A 13 8.47 -7.06 17.88
CA PHE A 13 9.63 -7.70 18.49
C PHE A 13 9.62 -7.56 20.01
N PHE A 14 9.33 -6.36 20.53
CA PHE A 14 9.16 -6.12 21.96
C PHE A 14 8.01 -6.97 22.53
N CYS A 15 6.90 -7.06 21.81
CA CYS A 15 5.75 -7.86 22.19
C CYS A 15 6.07 -9.37 22.26
N PHE A 16 6.88 -9.88 21.33
CA PHE A 16 7.39 -11.25 21.33
C PHE A 16 8.27 -11.55 22.55
N LEU A 17 9.11 -10.59 22.95
CA LEU A 17 9.98 -10.72 24.12
C LEU A 17 9.22 -10.61 25.45
N THR A 18 8.21 -9.74 25.54
CA THR A 18 7.48 -9.47 26.79
C THR A 18 6.19 -10.27 26.94
N GLY A 19 5.88 -11.19 26.01
CA GLY A 19 4.65 -11.99 26.04
C GLY A 19 3.36 -11.14 25.94
N CYS A 20 3.42 -10.03 25.20
CA CYS A 20 2.32 -9.07 25.19
C CYS A 20 1.19 -9.49 24.23
N GLY A 21 -0.05 -9.09 24.53
CA GLY A 21 -1.22 -9.45 23.74
C GLY A 21 -1.28 -8.76 22.37
N LYS A 22 -1.93 -9.41 21.39
CA LYS A 22 -2.13 -8.85 20.02
C LYS A 22 -2.84 -7.48 20.03
N GLU A 23 -3.65 -7.21 21.04
CA GLU A 23 -4.40 -5.97 21.16
C GLU A 23 -3.51 -4.77 21.52
N THR A 24 -2.45 -4.99 22.30
CA THR A 24 -1.49 -3.96 22.68
C THR A 24 -0.71 -3.45 21.46
N VAL A 25 -0.36 -4.36 20.55
CA VAL A 25 0.28 -4.02 19.25
C VAL A 25 -0.65 -3.19 18.36
N ARG A 26 -1.98 -3.32 18.50
CA ARG A 26 -2.96 -2.52 17.75
C ARG A 26 -3.18 -1.14 18.35
N VAL A 27 -3.20 -1.05 19.68
CA VAL A 27 -3.52 0.19 20.41
C VAL A 27 -2.31 1.12 20.49
N ALA A 28 -1.10 0.59 20.69
CA ALA A 28 0.11 1.41 20.86
C ALA A 28 0.40 2.34 19.67
N PRO A 29 0.36 1.89 18.39
CA PRO A 29 0.56 2.78 17.26
C PRO A 29 -0.50 3.88 17.16
N LYS A 30 -1.78 3.56 17.47
CA LYS A 30 -2.86 4.55 17.46
C LYS A 30 -2.64 5.64 18.51
N LYS A 31 -2.23 5.27 19.73
CA LYS A 31 -1.91 6.23 20.81
C LYS A 31 -0.73 7.13 20.43
N LEU A 32 0.23 6.62 19.65
CA LEU A 32 1.37 7.38 19.13
C LEU A 32 1.02 8.26 17.90
N GLY A 33 -0.24 8.30 17.49
CA GLY A 33 -0.71 9.09 16.34
C GLY A 33 -0.48 8.43 14.97
N TYR A 34 -0.11 7.14 14.93
CA TYR A 34 0.04 6.40 13.68
C TYR A 34 -1.30 5.83 13.21
N THR A 35 -1.66 6.14 11.97
CA THR A 35 -2.86 5.59 11.31
C THR A 35 -2.46 4.51 10.30
N ARG A 36 -3.23 3.41 10.26
CA ARG A 36 -3.02 2.35 9.25
C ARG A 36 -3.43 2.86 7.87
N LYS A 37 -2.49 2.89 6.94
CA LYS A 37 -2.74 3.20 5.52
C LYS A 37 -2.72 1.90 4.70
N LYS A 38 -3.46 1.87 3.59
CA LYS A 38 -3.40 0.78 2.61
C LYS A 38 -2.08 0.90 1.81
N GLN A 39 -1.57 -0.23 1.35
CA GLN A 39 -0.46 -0.24 0.41
C GLN A 39 -0.98 0.18 -0.98
N THR A 40 -0.25 1.05 -1.66
CA THR A 40 -0.60 1.56 -2.99
C THR A 40 0.06 0.77 -4.13
N LYS A 41 1.08 -0.02 -3.81
CA LYS A 41 1.78 -0.86 -4.79
C LYS A 41 1.12 -2.23 -4.92
N TYR A 42 1.12 -2.77 -6.14
CA TYR A 42 0.77 -4.16 -6.39
C TYR A 42 1.81 -5.10 -5.78
N ARG A 43 1.36 -6.27 -5.29
CA ARG A 43 2.26 -7.28 -4.71
C ARG A 43 3.22 -7.88 -5.73
N GLU A 44 2.80 -7.95 -6.99
CA GLU A 44 3.53 -8.57 -8.09
C GLU A 44 4.58 -7.64 -8.70
N GLN A 45 4.57 -6.35 -8.33
CA GLN A 45 5.47 -5.36 -8.89
C GLN A 45 6.92 -5.63 -8.46
N ASP A 46 7.77 -5.94 -9.43
CA ASP A 46 9.21 -6.10 -9.23
C ASP A 46 9.93 -4.74 -9.37
N GLU A 47 10.41 -4.22 -8.24
CA GLU A 47 11.09 -2.92 -8.19
C GLU A 47 12.35 -2.86 -9.06
N LYS A 48 13.04 -3.98 -9.27
CA LYS A 48 14.24 -4.01 -10.14
C LYS A 48 13.85 -3.78 -11.59
N LYS A 49 12.81 -4.46 -12.07
CA LYS A 49 12.30 -4.30 -13.44
C LYS A 49 11.80 -2.89 -13.71
N VAL A 50 11.06 -2.32 -12.74
CA VAL A 50 10.58 -0.93 -12.80
C VAL A 50 11.75 0.05 -12.93
N ASN A 51 12.78 -0.10 -12.09
CA ASN A 51 13.94 0.80 -12.13
C ASN A 51 14.73 0.68 -13.44
N VAL A 52 14.90 -0.53 -13.98
CA VAL A 52 15.54 -0.74 -15.28
C VAL A 52 14.77 -0.05 -16.40
N TYR A 53 13.44 -0.18 -16.40
CA TYR A 53 12.59 0.47 -17.40
C TYR A 53 12.64 2.00 -17.30
N LEU A 54 12.54 2.56 -16.09
CA LEU A 54 12.64 4.01 -15.87
C LEU A 54 14.00 4.56 -16.31
N LYS A 55 15.08 3.81 -16.08
CA LYS A 55 16.42 4.20 -16.55
C LYS A 55 16.46 4.26 -18.08
N LYS A 56 15.97 3.23 -18.77
CA LYS A 56 15.88 3.22 -20.24
C LYS A 56 15.05 4.40 -20.76
N LEU A 57 13.91 4.70 -20.14
CA LEU A 57 13.11 5.87 -20.51
C LEU A 57 13.87 7.19 -20.37
N SER A 58 14.68 7.34 -19.32
CA SER A 58 15.47 8.57 -19.14
C SER A 58 16.58 8.73 -20.19
N GLU A 59 17.06 7.63 -20.78
CA GLU A 59 18.11 7.64 -21.81
C GLU A 59 17.57 7.98 -23.21
N VAL A 60 16.27 7.79 -23.46
CA VAL A 60 15.62 8.00 -24.76
C VAL A 60 15.50 9.49 -25.15
N GLY A 61 15.64 10.40 -24.18
CA GLY A 61 15.65 11.85 -24.42
C GLY A 61 14.28 12.42 -24.83
N SER A 62 14.09 13.74 -24.62
CA SER A 62 12.84 14.45 -24.92
C SER A 62 12.57 14.65 -26.42
N ASP A 63 13.55 14.35 -27.28
CA ASP A 63 13.51 14.70 -28.70
C ASP A 63 12.78 13.66 -29.56
N SER A 64 12.37 12.53 -28.97
CA SER A 64 11.62 11.48 -29.65
C SER A 64 10.14 11.50 -29.23
N GLU A 65 9.26 11.42 -30.22
CA GLU A 65 7.81 11.30 -29.98
C GLU A 65 7.48 9.89 -29.48
N ILE A 66 7.08 9.78 -28.21
CA ILE A 66 6.73 8.51 -27.58
C ILE A 66 5.23 8.25 -27.76
N ILE A 67 4.89 7.25 -28.56
CA ILE A 67 3.50 6.79 -28.74
C ILE A 67 3.28 5.59 -27.82
N TYR A 68 2.37 5.73 -26.85
CA TYR A 68 1.97 4.64 -25.96
C TYR A 68 0.79 3.88 -26.57
N ILE A 69 0.96 2.58 -26.77
CA ILE A 69 -0.10 1.68 -27.24
C ILE A 69 -0.36 0.69 -26.12
N ASP A 70 -1.57 0.69 -25.59
CA ASP A 70 -2.00 -0.27 -24.57
C ASP A 70 -3.45 -0.68 -24.85
N GLU A 71 -3.76 -1.94 -24.58
CA GLU A 71 -5.11 -2.46 -24.68
C GLU A 71 -5.89 -2.03 -23.43
N THR A 72 -6.93 -1.23 -23.60
CA THR A 72 -7.78 -0.84 -22.46
C THR A 72 -8.86 -1.89 -22.26
N GLY A 73 -8.88 -2.55 -21.10
CA GLY A 73 -9.92 -3.51 -20.74
C GLY A 73 -11.18 -2.84 -20.20
N PHE A 74 -12.34 -3.20 -20.79
CA PHE A 74 -13.76 -2.96 -20.44
C PHE A 74 -14.17 -1.64 -19.74
N ASP A 75 -15.17 -0.99 -20.34
CA ASP A 75 -15.77 0.29 -19.90
C ASP A 75 -16.63 0.21 -18.61
N GLU A 76 -17.12 -0.98 -18.24
CA GLU A 76 -17.99 -1.13 -17.06
C GLU A 76 -17.20 -1.49 -15.80
N TYR A 77 -16.97 -0.47 -14.97
CA TYR A 77 -16.45 -0.63 -13.62
C TYR A 77 -17.59 -1.02 -12.65
N TYR A 78 -17.58 -2.25 -12.14
CA TYR A 78 -18.47 -2.65 -11.05
C TYR A 78 -18.08 -1.94 -9.76
N TYR A 79 -18.57 -0.72 -9.57
CA TYR A 79 -18.38 0.03 -8.34
C TYR A 79 -19.17 -0.63 -7.22
N ARG A 80 -18.46 -1.02 -6.15
CA ARG A 80 -19.11 -1.50 -4.93
C ARG A 80 -19.48 -0.30 -4.07
N GLU A 81 -20.77 0.01 -4.03
CA GLU A 81 -21.27 1.10 -3.19
C GLU A 81 -21.03 0.81 -1.70
N TYR A 82 -20.61 1.87 -0.98
CA TYR A 82 -20.46 1.79 0.47
C TYR A 82 -21.83 1.98 1.14
N SER A 83 -22.43 0.88 1.60
CA SER A 83 -23.65 0.94 2.40
C SER A 83 -23.37 1.37 3.84
N TRP A 84 -24.23 2.20 4.43
CA TRP A 84 -24.16 2.60 5.84
C TRP A 84 -25.17 1.82 6.69
N SER A 85 -24.71 0.78 7.40
CA SER A 85 -25.55 -0.04 8.28
C SER A 85 -25.13 0.05 9.75
N LYS A 86 -26.06 -0.27 10.65
CA LYS A 86 -25.69 -0.59 12.05
C LYS A 86 -24.76 -1.80 12.04
N ARG A 87 -23.73 -1.75 12.89
CA ARG A 87 -22.72 -2.81 13.00
C ARG A 87 -23.38 -4.17 13.17
N GLY A 88 -23.09 -5.10 12.26
CA GLY A 88 -23.65 -6.45 12.25
C GLY A 88 -24.73 -6.68 11.20
N ASN A 89 -25.23 -5.64 10.51
CA ASN A 89 -26.19 -5.79 9.43
C ASN A 89 -25.52 -5.64 8.06
N VAL A 90 -25.93 -6.47 7.11
CA VAL A 90 -25.60 -6.36 5.69
C VAL A 90 -26.90 -5.96 4.99
N TYR A 91 -26.87 -4.91 4.17
CA TYR A 91 -27.98 -4.60 3.25
C TYR A 91 -27.87 -5.46 2.00
#